data_AF-A0A9W4SFZ2-F1
#
_entry.id   AF-A0A9W4SFZ2-F1
#
_cell.length_a   1.000
_cell.length_b   1.000
_cell.length_c   1.000
_cell.angle_alpha   90.00
_cell.angle_beta   90.00
_cell.angle_gamma   90.00
#
_symmetry.space_group_name_H-M   'P 1'
#
loop_
_entity.id
_entity.type
_entity.pdbx_description
1 polymer ?
#
loop_
_entity_poly.entity_id
_entity_poly.type
_entity_poly.pdbx_seq_one_letter_code
_entity_poly.pdbx_strand_id
1 'polypeptide(L)' 'MKELPVYIDIKNGRTRILTEISRIEGDVEALCNDIRKELFYESQEKNLVKVNPTNNHVIIKGRHGLMLKEWLAKKGF' A
#
# COMPACT_ATOMS: atom_id res chain seq x y z
N MET A 1 -8.53 -18.81 7.67
CA MET A 1 -8.66 -17.36 7.50
C MET A 1 -7.58 -16.91 6.53
N LYS A 2 -7.93 -16.31 5.39
CA LYS A 2 -6.92 -15.70 4.50
C LYS A 2 -6.69 -14.29 5.04
N GLU A 3 -5.47 -14.01 5.49
CA GLU A 3 -5.09 -12.66 5.88
C GLU A 3 -4.84 -11.81 4.62
N LEU A 4 -5.23 -10.54 4.70
CA LEU A 4 -4.94 -9.57 3.64
C LEU A 4 -3.42 -9.43 3.46
N PRO A 5 -2.91 -9.45 2.22
CA PRO A 5 -1.48 -9.44 1.91
C PRO A 5 -0.85 -8.05 2.07
N VAL A 6 -0.96 -7.46 3.27
CA VAL A 6 -0.43 -6.15 3.64
C VAL A 6 0.66 -6.33 4.70
N TYR A 7 1.87 -5.89 4.37
CA TYR A 7 3.08 -6.12 5.16
C TYR A 7 3.79 -4.79 5.48
N ILE A 8 4.50 -4.76 6.62
CA ILE A 8 5.41 -3.66 6.95
C ILE A 8 6.83 -4.12 6.64
N ASP A 9 7.53 -3.35 5.82
CA ASP A 9 8.90 -3.60 5.40
C ASP A 9 9.82 -2.54 6.02
N ILE A 10 10.79 -2.98 6.81
CA ILE A 10 11.68 -2.12 7.60
C ILE A 10 13.12 -2.29 7.08
N LYS A 11 13.69 -1.21 6.54
CA LYS A 11 15.04 -1.18 5.94
C LYS A 11 15.93 -0.13 6.61
N ASN A 12 17.19 -0.10 6.19
CA ASN A 12 18.18 0.92 6.56
C ASN A 12 18.30 1.12 8.08
N GLY A 13 18.47 0.04 8.85
CA GLY A 13 18.61 0.13 10.30
C GLY A 13 17.39 0.74 11.00
N ARG A 14 16.17 0.43 10.55
CA ARG A 14 14.87 0.90 11.08
C ARG A 14 14.49 2.35 10.74
N THR A 15 15.29 3.04 9.94
CA THR A 15 14.96 4.42 9.52
C THR A 15 14.00 4.48 8.34
N ARG A 16 13.96 3.42 7.51
CA ARG A 16 13.09 3.35 6.35
C ARG A 16 11.98 2.35 6.61
N ILE A 17 10.77 2.86 6.86
CA ILE A 17 9.58 2.03 7.04
C ILE A 17 8.70 2.19 5.80
N LEU A 18 8.30 1.08 5.21
CA LEU A 18 7.40 0.99 4.08
C LEU A 18 6.24 0.06 4.44
N THR A 19 5.10 0.29 3.82
CA THR A 19 3.97 -0.63 3.81
C THR A 19 3.79 -1.16 2.40
N GLU A 20 3.66 -2.47 2.25
CA GLU A 20 3.62 -3.16 0.97
C GLU A 20 2.34 -4.00 0.86
N ILE A 21 1.63 -3.85 -0.25
CA ILE A 21 0.49 -4.69 -0.63
C ILE A 21 0.96 -5.60 -1.77
N SER A 22 0.86 -6.91 -1.56
CA SER A 22 1.24 -7.92 -2.55
C SER A 22 0.04 -8.74 -3.01
N ARG A 23 0.28 -9.72 -3.90
CA ARG A 23 -0.76 -10.61 -4.46
C ARG A 23 -1.91 -9.85 -5.10
N ILE A 24 -1.58 -8.78 -5.82
CA ILE A 24 -2.55 -7.98 -6.55
C ILE A 24 -2.80 -8.64 -7.91
N GLU A 25 -4.05 -8.94 -8.20
CA GLU A 25 -4.51 -9.42 -9.51
C GLU A 25 -5.30 -8.30 -10.20
N GLY A 26 -5.00 -8.04 -11.48
CA GLY A 26 -5.64 -6.97 -12.26
C GLY A 26 -4.83 -5.68 -12.33
N ASP A 27 -5.54 -4.53 -12.37
CA ASP A 27 -4.94 -3.21 -12.58
C ASP A 27 -4.39 -2.61 -11.27
N VAL A 28 -3.07 -2.73 -11.10
CA VAL A 28 -2.34 -2.19 -9.95
C VAL A 28 -2.30 -0.66 -9.92
N GLU A 29 -2.32 0.00 -11.09
CA GLU A 29 -2.31 1.46 -11.18
C GLU A 29 -3.64 2.05 -10.72
N ALA A 30 -4.76 1.41 -11.06
CA ALA A 30 -6.08 1.75 -10.55
C ALA A 30 -6.13 1.66 -9.01
N LEU A 31 -5.69 0.54 -8.43
CA LEU A 31 -5.61 0.37 -6.98
C LEU A 31 -4.71 1.44 -6.32
N CYS A 32 -3.57 1.71 -6.93
CA CYS A 32 -2.64 2.74 -6.45
C CYS A 32 -3.28 4.14 -6.44
N ASN A 33 -4.05 4.47 -7.49
CA ASN A 33 -4.77 5.74 -7.59
C ASN A 33 -5.92 5.85 -6.58
N ASP A 34 -6.66 4.76 -6.35
CA ASP A 34 -7.73 4.73 -5.35
C ASP A 34 -7.17 4.93 -3.94
N ILE A 35 -6.05 4.28 -3.61
CA ILE A 35 -5.35 4.49 -2.34
C ILE A 35 -4.93 5.95 -2.19
N ARG A 36 -4.36 6.57 -3.24
CA ARG A 36 -3.99 8.00 -3.18
C ARG A 36 -5.21 8.89 -2.92
N LYS A 37 -6.32 8.64 -3.61
CA LYS A 37 -7.54 9.47 -3.54
C LYS A 37 -8.36 9.27 -2.27
N GLU A 38 -8.43 8.06 -1.73
CA GLU A 38 -9.27 7.77 -0.57
C GLU A 38 -8.52 7.88 0.76
N LEU A 39 -7.23 7.54 0.77
CA LEU A 39 -6.44 7.42 2.00
C LEU A 39 -5.40 8.52 2.18
N PHE A 40 -4.98 9.18 1.09
CA PHE A 40 -3.89 10.16 1.12
C PHE A 40 -4.21 11.44 0.34
N TYR A 41 -5.50 11.82 0.23
CA TYR A 41 -5.95 12.96 -0.58
C TYR A 41 -5.36 14.31 -0.14
N GLU A 42 -5.00 14.44 1.14
CA GLU A 42 -4.37 15.65 1.69
C GLU A 42 -2.86 15.67 1.52
N SER A 43 -2.25 14.55 1.14
CA SER A 43 -0.80 14.45 1.03
C SER A 43 -0.30 15.09 -0.26
N GLN A 44 0.62 16.05 -0.13
CA GLN A 44 1.33 16.64 -1.26
C GLN A 44 2.52 15.79 -1.74
N GLU A 45 2.83 14.69 -1.04
CA GLU A 45 3.96 13.84 -1.36
C GLU A 45 3.66 12.91 -2.55
N LYS A 46 4.13 13.31 -3.74
CA LYS A 46 3.94 12.57 -5.01
C LYS A 46 4.41 11.10 -4.96
N ASN A 47 5.43 10.82 -4.15
CA ASN A 47 6.07 9.50 -4.04
C ASN A 47 5.64 8.71 -2.79
N LEU A 48 4.56 9.13 -2.12
CA LEU A 48 4.04 8.46 -0.93
C LEU A 48 3.53 7.07 -1.25
N VAL A 49 2.73 6.94 -2.31
CA VAL A 49 2.16 5.68 -2.81
C VAL A 49 2.71 5.45 -4.21
N LYS A 50 3.27 4.27 -4.48
CA LYS A 50 3.84 3.93 -5.79
C LYS A 50 3.65 2.46 -6.11
N VAL A 51 3.61 2.14 -7.40
CA VAL A 51 3.67 0.77 -7.87
C VAL A 51 5.13 0.34 -8.03
N ASN A 52 5.43 -0.89 -7.63
CA ASN A 52 6.67 -1.55 -7.98
C ASN A 52 6.48 -2.31 -9.32
N PRO A 53 7.11 -1.85 -10.42
CA PRO A 53 6.87 -2.40 -11.75
C PRO A 53 7.36 -3.84 -11.92
N THR A 54 8.23 -4.33 -11.04
CA THR A 54 8.81 -5.67 -11.16
C THR A 54 7.88 -6.78 -10.66
N ASN A 55 7.01 -6.47 -9.69
CA ASN A 55 6.18 -7.47 -9.02
C ASN A 55 4.71 -7.04 -8.84
N ASN A 56 4.30 -5.91 -9.42
CA ASN A 56 2.96 -5.34 -9.29
C ASN A 56 2.51 -5.14 -7.83
N HIS A 57 3.46 -4.84 -6.92
CA HIS A 57 3.11 -4.50 -5.54
C HIS A 57 2.87 -3.00 -5.41
N VAL A 58 1.98 -2.62 -4.50
CA VAL A 58 1.83 -1.22 -4.09
C VAL A 58 2.70 -0.98 -2.86
N ILE A 59 3.57 0.01 -2.96
CA ILE A 59 4.51 0.42 -1.91
C ILE A 59 4.12 1.80 -1.41
N ILE A 60 3.95 1.92 -0.10
CA ILE A 60 3.57 3.15 0.59
C ILE A 60 4.66 3.50 1.60
N LYS A 61 5.12 4.75 1.63
CA LYS A 61 6.07 5.19 2.65
C LYS A 61 5.36 5.32 4.00
N GLY A 62 6.04 4.92 5.07
CA GLY A 62 5.50 4.98 6.42
C GLY A 62 4.77 3.70 6.85
N ARG A 63 4.20 3.75 8.06
CA ARG A 63 3.54 2.63 8.72
C ARG A 63 2.03 2.76 8.60
N HIS A 64 1.45 2.18 7.55
CA HIS A 64 0.03 2.29 7.21
C HIS A 64 -0.70 0.93 7.17
N GLY A 65 -0.06 -0.13 7.67
CA GLY A 65 -0.56 -1.50 7.52
C GLY A 65 -1.95 -1.75 8.09
N LEU A 66 -2.25 -1.24 9.29
CA LEU A 66 -3.57 -1.43 9.91
C LEU A 66 -4.67 -0.74 9.09
N MET A 67 -4.48 0.55 8.82
CA MET A 67 -5.38 1.39 8.03
C MET A 67 -5.66 0.79 6.64
N LEU A 68 -4.64 0.28 5.95
CA LEU A 68 -4.82 -0.40 4.66
C LEU A 68 -5.58 -1.71 4.77
N LYS A 69 -5.31 -2.52 5.80
CA LYS A 69 -6.07 -3.75 6.04
C LYS A 69 -7.54 -3.44 6.27
N GLU A 70 -7.85 -2.42 7.07
CA GLU A 70 -9.23 -2.01 7.32
C GLU A 70 -9.91 -1.49 6.05
N TRP A 71 -9.21 -0.69 5.24
CA TRP A 71 -9.75 -0.17 3.99
C TRP A 71 -9.99 -1.27 2.94
N LEU A 72 -9.05 -2.20 2.78
CA LEU A 72 -9.21 -3.36 1.89
C LEU A 72 -10.35 -4.27 2.36
N ALA A 73 -10.44 -4.55 3.66
CA ALA A 73 -11.53 -5.35 4.22
C ALA A 73 -12.90 -4.72 3.97
N LYS A 74 -13.01 -3.39 4.09
CA LYS A 74 -14.25 -2.64 3.79
C LYS A 74 -14.67 -2.75 2.32
N LYS A 75 -13.71 -2.91 1.40
CA LYS A 75 -13.98 -3.14 -0.03
C LYS A 75 -14.29 -4.59 -0.38
N GLY A 76 -14.16 -5.53 0.57
CA GLY A 76 -14.51 -6.93 0.40
C GLY A 76 -13.37 -7.82 -0.16
N PHE A 77 -12.11 -7.37 -0.03
CA PHE A 77 -10.93 -8.17 -0.36
C PHE A 77 -10.58 -9.20 0.71
#